data_AF-A0A133S4N2-F1
#
_entry.id   AF-A0A133S4N2-F1
#
_cell.length_a   1.000
_cell.length_b   1.000
_cell.length_c   1.000
_cell.angle_alpha   90.00
_cell.angle_beta   90.00
_cell.angle_gamma   90.00
#
_symmetry.space_group_name_H-M   'P 1'
#
loop_
_entity.id
_entity.type
_entity.pdbx_description
1 polymer ?
#
loop_
_entity_poly.entity_id
_entity_poly.type
_entity_poly.pdbx_seq_one_letter_code
_entity_poly.pdbx_strand_id
1 'polypeptide(L)'
;TTGGIKFNIKGDTGANALITTSATGDDVTIAPTAKLSAAVTAAENSANKDLSNLSTAGNTYIQNLAKSAASWNVETNGAGTTAVAGGDTVNFINGDNIAITNTGRSITIGTAKNVSFDKVTVGGVVIDKNNGIDAG
;
A
#
# COMPACT_ATOMS: atom_id res chain seq x y z
N THR A 1 68.75 -5.07 -18.34
CA THR A 1 68.30 -4.03 -19.29
C THR A 1 67.36 -3.09 -18.56
N THR A 2 67.83 -1.89 -18.26
CA THR A 2 67.06 -0.87 -17.55
C THR A 2 66.21 -0.13 -18.58
N GLY A 3 65.06 -0.72 -18.92
CA GLY A 3 64.15 -0.18 -19.93
C GLY A 3 63.06 -1.19 -20.32
N GLY A 4 62.31 -1.68 -19.33
CA GLY A 4 61.13 -2.52 -19.61
C GLY A 4 60.04 -1.72 -20.33
N ILE A 5 59.15 -2.43 -21.03
CA ILE A 5 57.95 -1.84 -21.65
C ILE A 5 57.06 -1.30 -20.52
N LYS A 6 56.81 0.01 -20.52
CA LYS A 6 55.84 0.62 -19.60
C LYS A 6 54.44 0.53 -20.20
N PHE A 7 53.58 -0.30 -19.62
CA PHE A 7 52.15 -0.31 -19.92
C PHE A 7 51.45 0.76 -19.08
N ASN A 8 50.88 1.77 -19.73
CA ASN A 8 50.03 2.76 -19.06
C ASN A 8 48.57 2.37 -19.29
N ILE A 9 47.93 1.77 -18.28
CA ILE A 9 46.51 1.41 -18.36
C ILE A 9 45.68 2.53 -17.75
N LYS A 10 44.78 3.11 -18.56
CA LYS A 10 43.88 4.17 -18.07
C LYS A 10 42.85 3.54 -17.12
N GLY A 11 42.70 4.12 -15.94
CA GLY A 11 41.81 3.59 -14.90
C GLY A 11 42.45 2.52 -14.00
N ASP A 12 43.77 2.33 -14.08
CA ASP A 12 44.57 1.43 -13.23
C ASP A 12 45.25 2.15 -12.06
N THR A 13 45.15 3.49 -12.01
CA THR A 13 45.84 4.29 -10.99
C THR A 13 44.94 5.37 -10.40
N GLY A 14 45.25 5.76 -9.14
CA GLY A 14 44.53 6.78 -8.41
C GLY A 14 43.22 6.31 -7.76
N ALA A 15 42.57 7.20 -7.02
CA ALA A 15 41.37 6.90 -6.22
C ALA A 15 40.14 6.42 -7.04
N ASN A 16 40.19 6.58 -8.36
CA ASN A 16 39.11 6.21 -9.28
C ASN A 16 39.43 4.96 -10.11
N ALA A 17 40.50 4.23 -9.78
CA ALA A 17 40.84 3.01 -10.48
C ALA A 17 39.71 1.97 -10.37
N LEU A 18 39.35 1.37 -11.50
CA LEU A 18 38.34 0.30 -11.57
C LEU A 18 38.99 -1.08 -11.72
N ILE A 19 40.22 -1.12 -12.20
CA ILE A 19 41.03 -2.31 -12.33
C ILE A 19 42.38 -2.09 -11.65
N THR A 20 43.04 -3.16 -11.26
CA THR A 20 44.46 -3.17 -10.90
C THR A 20 45.20 -4.10 -11.85
N THR A 21 46.37 -3.68 -12.32
CA THR A 21 47.25 -4.55 -13.09
C THR A 21 48.62 -4.71 -12.44
N SER A 22 49.17 -5.91 -12.56
CA SER A 22 50.53 -6.22 -12.14
C SER A 22 51.17 -7.15 -13.17
N ALA A 23 52.49 -7.03 -13.33
CA ALA A 23 53.27 -7.88 -14.21
C ALA A 23 54.44 -8.47 -13.41
N THR A 24 54.54 -9.79 -13.38
CA THR A 24 55.57 -10.52 -12.64
C THR A 24 55.99 -11.74 -13.45
N GLY A 25 57.29 -11.87 -13.74
CA GLY A 25 57.76 -12.93 -14.64
C GLY A 25 57.17 -12.75 -16.05
N ASP A 26 56.56 -13.82 -16.57
CA ASP A 26 55.95 -13.85 -17.91
C ASP A 26 54.43 -13.52 -17.89
N ASP A 27 53.84 -13.28 -16.71
CA ASP A 27 52.40 -13.09 -16.54
C ASP A 27 52.00 -11.64 -16.29
N VAL A 28 50.82 -11.28 -16.79
CA VAL A 28 50.10 -10.04 -16.47
C VAL A 28 48.80 -10.39 -15.78
N THR A 29 48.58 -9.89 -14.56
CA THR A 29 47.33 -10.04 -13.82
C THR A 29 46.49 -8.79 -13.98
N ILE A 30 45.18 -8.97 -14.24
CA ILE A 30 44.19 -7.90 -14.27
C ILE A 30 43.07 -8.30 -13.32
N ALA A 31 42.78 -7.46 -12.32
CA ALA A 31 41.75 -7.72 -11.32
C ALA A 31 40.83 -6.50 -11.13
N PRO A 32 39.55 -6.69 -10.79
CA PRO A 32 38.67 -5.58 -10.43
C PRO A 32 39.12 -4.97 -9.09
N THR A 33 38.98 -3.65 -8.96
CA THR A 33 39.12 -3.00 -7.66
C THR A 33 37.86 -3.19 -6.82
N ALA A 34 37.96 -2.96 -5.52
CA ALA A 34 36.78 -2.88 -4.63
C ALA A 34 35.73 -1.87 -5.13
N LYS A 35 36.16 -0.80 -5.82
CA LYS A 35 35.25 0.19 -6.40
C LYS A 35 34.44 -0.40 -7.56
N LEU A 36 35.08 -1.15 -8.45
CA LEU A 36 34.36 -1.84 -9.53
C LEU A 36 33.45 -2.92 -8.98
N SER A 37 33.93 -3.74 -8.03
CA SER A 37 33.10 -4.76 -7.37
C SER A 37 31.88 -4.14 -6.69
N ALA A 38 32.05 -3.05 -5.93
CA ALA A 38 30.94 -2.36 -5.27
C ALA A 38 29.94 -1.75 -6.27
N ALA A 39 30.43 -1.18 -7.37
CA ALA A 39 29.57 -0.64 -8.42
C ALA A 39 28.73 -1.74 -9.10
N VAL A 40 29.34 -2.91 -9.36
CA VAL A 40 28.65 -4.08 -9.91
C VAL A 40 27.59 -4.59 -8.93
N THR A 41 27.93 -4.77 -7.65
CA THR A 41 26.95 -5.18 -6.63
C THR A 41 25.80 -4.18 -6.49
N ALA A 42 26.08 -2.88 -6.54
CA ALA A 42 25.04 -1.85 -6.51
C ALA A 42 24.12 -1.91 -7.74
N ALA A 43 24.68 -2.17 -8.93
CA ALA A 43 23.92 -2.33 -10.16
C ALA A 43 23.05 -3.59 -10.13
N GLU A 44 23.60 -4.72 -9.68
CA GLU A 44 22.89 -5.99 -9.51
C GLU A 44 21.74 -5.86 -8.52
N ASN A 45 21.96 -5.22 -7.37
CA ASN A 45 20.92 -4.96 -6.38
C ASN A 45 19.81 -4.04 -6.92
N SER A 46 20.17 -3.04 -7.72
CA SER A 46 19.21 -2.12 -8.34
C SER A 46 18.36 -2.79 -9.43
N ALA A 47 18.84 -3.89 -10.00
CA ALA A 47 18.13 -4.67 -11.00
C ALA A 47 17.18 -5.73 -10.39
N ASN A 48 17.14 -5.88 -9.06
CA ASN A 48 16.23 -6.81 -8.41
C ASN A 48 14.77 -6.35 -8.60
N LYS A 49 13.89 -7.30 -8.96
CA LYS A 49 12.49 -7.05 -9.36
C LYS A 49 11.48 -7.09 -8.21
N ASP A 50 11.95 -7.43 -7.01
CA ASP A 50 11.12 -7.55 -5.80
C ASP A 50 10.99 -6.25 -4.99
N LEU A 51 11.54 -5.14 -5.49
CA LEU A 51 11.56 -3.81 -4.84
C LEU A 51 12.39 -3.74 -3.54
N SER A 52 13.22 -4.74 -3.24
CA SER A 52 14.12 -4.72 -2.06
C SER A 52 15.14 -3.57 -2.07
N ASN A 53 15.34 -2.93 -3.22
CA ASN A 53 16.22 -1.76 -3.40
C ASN A 53 15.53 -0.41 -3.12
N LEU A 54 14.24 -0.38 -2.79
CA LEU A 54 13.58 0.87 -2.44
C LEU A 54 14.19 1.48 -1.17
N SER A 55 14.46 2.79 -1.21
CA SER A 55 14.76 3.53 0.00
C SER A 55 13.55 3.55 0.93
N THR A 56 13.78 3.88 2.21
CA THR A 56 12.68 4.08 3.18
C THR A 56 11.62 5.06 2.64
N ALA A 57 12.06 6.16 2.02
CA ALA A 57 11.16 7.14 1.42
C ALA A 57 10.38 6.56 0.22
N GLY A 58 11.04 5.80 -0.65
CA GLY A 58 10.39 5.13 -1.78
C GLY A 58 9.33 4.12 -1.33
N ASN A 59 9.66 3.31 -0.31
CA ASN A 59 8.73 2.38 0.31
C ASN A 59 7.51 3.10 0.92
N THR A 60 7.73 4.16 1.72
CA THR A 60 6.63 4.97 2.27
C THR A 60 5.75 5.58 1.18
N TYR A 61 6.34 6.10 0.11
CA TYR A 61 5.61 6.69 -0.99
C TYR A 61 4.68 5.68 -1.67
N ILE A 62 5.18 4.48 -2.00
CA ILE A 62 4.37 3.41 -2.62
C ILE A 62 3.25 2.95 -1.67
N GLN A 63 3.54 2.78 -0.38
CA GLN A 63 2.52 2.43 0.60
C GLN A 63 1.42 3.49 0.69
N ASN A 64 1.77 4.77 0.62
CA ASN A 64 0.80 5.86 0.64
C ASN A 64 -0.02 5.88 -0.65
N LEU A 65 0.58 5.68 -1.82
CA LEU A 65 -0.15 5.52 -3.07
C LEU A 65 -1.17 4.38 -2.99
N ALA A 66 -0.77 3.23 -2.44
CA ALA A 66 -1.69 2.10 -2.24
C ALA A 66 -2.84 2.45 -1.29
N LYS A 67 -2.56 3.13 -0.16
CA LYS A 67 -3.60 3.59 0.78
C LYS A 67 -4.56 4.60 0.13
N SER A 68 -4.04 5.56 -0.63
CA SER A 68 -4.85 6.55 -1.33
C SER A 68 -5.71 5.93 -2.42
N ALA A 69 -5.15 4.99 -3.20
CA ALA A 69 -5.87 4.26 -4.23
C ALA A 69 -6.99 3.37 -3.67
N ALA A 70 -6.86 2.92 -2.42
CA ALA A 70 -7.89 2.17 -1.70
C ALA A 70 -8.97 3.06 -1.06
N SER A 71 -8.86 4.39 -1.14
CA SER A 71 -9.85 5.29 -0.54
C SER A 71 -11.15 5.35 -1.35
N TRP A 72 -12.25 5.55 -0.65
CA TRP A 72 -13.60 5.71 -1.21
C TRP A 72 -14.42 6.66 -0.35
N ASN A 73 -15.60 7.09 -0.81
CA ASN A 73 -16.47 8.01 -0.06
C ASN A 73 -17.76 7.32 0.37
N VAL A 74 -18.19 7.59 1.60
CA VAL A 74 -19.53 7.25 2.09
C VAL A 74 -20.42 8.48 2.09
N GLU A 75 -21.64 8.34 1.60
CA GLU A 75 -22.69 9.36 1.66
C GLU A 75 -24.01 8.69 2.07
N THR A 76 -24.74 9.34 2.96
CA THR A 76 -26.04 8.89 3.43
C THR A 76 -27.08 9.98 3.23
N ASN A 77 -28.17 9.65 2.55
CA ASN A 77 -29.34 10.52 2.38
C ASN A 77 -29.02 11.93 1.82
N GLY A 78 -27.98 12.08 0.99
CA GLY A 78 -27.62 13.38 0.42
C GLY A 78 -26.96 14.35 1.41
N ALA A 79 -26.55 13.90 2.59
CA ALA A 79 -26.01 14.76 3.65
C ALA A 79 -24.51 15.12 3.47
N GLY A 80 -23.93 14.82 2.31
CA GLY A 80 -22.52 15.05 2.01
C GLY A 80 -21.64 13.81 2.18
N THR A 81 -20.41 13.92 1.69
CA THR A 81 -19.47 12.80 1.57
C THR A 81 -18.45 12.79 2.71
N THR A 82 -18.22 11.62 3.30
CA THR A 82 -17.09 11.36 4.20
C THR A 82 -16.09 10.43 3.50
N ALA A 83 -14.82 10.83 3.44
CA ALA A 83 -13.78 9.96 2.89
C ALA A 83 -13.43 8.83 3.86
N VAL A 84 -13.24 7.63 3.33
CA VAL A 84 -12.78 6.43 4.01
C VAL A 84 -11.43 6.07 3.40
N ALA A 85 -10.34 6.31 4.12
CA ALA A 85 -9.00 6.02 3.64
C ALA A 85 -8.71 4.51 3.64
N GLY A 86 -7.69 4.10 2.88
CA GLY A 86 -7.23 2.71 2.89
C GLY A 86 -6.78 2.27 4.29
N GLY A 87 -7.53 1.35 4.88
CA GLY A 87 -7.30 0.83 6.24
C GLY A 87 -8.29 1.35 7.29
N ASP A 88 -9.13 2.34 6.95
CA ASP A 88 -10.20 2.81 7.84
C ASP A 88 -11.30 1.76 7.98
N THR A 89 -12.03 1.84 9.10
CA THR A 89 -13.18 0.97 9.38
C THR A 89 -14.46 1.77 9.36
N VAL A 90 -15.44 1.32 8.56
CA VAL A 90 -16.82 1.81 8.63
C VAL A 90 -17.63 0.91 9.54
N ASN A 91 -18.23 1.49 10.57
CA ASN A 91 -19.04 0.75 11.54
C ASN A 91 -20.53 0.91 11.24
N PHE A 92 -21.21 -0.19 10.95
CA PHE A 92 -22.67 -0.24 10.82
C PHE A 92 -23.26 -0.64 12.18
N ILE A 93 -24.12 0.22 12.73
CA ILE A 93 -24.65 0.09 14.09
C ILE A 93 -26.13 -0.29 14.00
N ASN A 94 -26.56 -1.25 14.82
CA ASN A 94 -27.97 -1.61 14.96
C ASN A 94 -28.80 -0.38 15.37
N GLY A 95 -29.97 -0.23 14.76
CA GLY A 95 -31.00 0.68 15.27
C GLY A 95 -32.00 -0.09 16.14
N ASP A 96 -32.98 0.61 16.70
CA ASP A 96 -34.01 -0.03 17.53
C ASP A 96 -34.82 -1.07 16.74
N ASN A 97 -35.19 -0.75 15.50
CA ASN A 97 -35.98 -1.62 14.64
C ASN A 97 -35.18 -2.32 13.54
N ILE A 98 -33.89 -2.00 13.38
CA ILE A 98 -33.03 -2.52 12.31
C ILE A 98 -31.90 -3.34 12.92
N ALA A 99 -31.90 -4.63 12.60
CA ALA A 99 -30.83 -5.55 12.94
C ALA A 99 -29.85 -5.67 11.76
N ILE A 100 -28.56 -5.55 12.08
CA ILE A 100 -27.45 -5.64 11.15
C ILE A 100 -26.54 -6.77 11.64
N THR A 101 -26.25 -7.72 10.76
CA THR A 101 -25.26 -8.77 11.03
C THR A 101 -24.22 -8.81 9.93
N ASN A 102 -23.00 -9.18 10.29
CA ASN A 102 -21.89 -9.33 9.35
C ASN A 102 -21.40 -10.79 9.41
N THR A 103 -21.27 -11.42 8.24
CA THR A 103 -20.53 -12.67 8.08
C THR A 103 -19.51 -12.51 6.95
N GLY A 104 -18.28 -12.13 7.31
CA GLY A 104 -17.20 -11.88 6.37
C GLY A 104 -17.45 -10.64 5.51
N ARG A 105 -17.88 -10.86 4.27
CA ARG A 105 -18.17 -9.81 3.27
C ARG A 105 -19.66 -9.60 3.01
N SER A 106 -20.50 -10.37 3.70
CA SER A 106 -21.96 -10.26 3.61
C SER A 106 -22.48 -9.47 4.78
N ILE A 107 -23.15 -8.36 4.49
CA ILE A 107 -23.91 -7.58 5.47
C ILE A 107 -25.38 -7.92 5.26
N THR A 108 -26.01 -8.46 6.29
CA THR A 108 -27.45 -8.73 6.30
C THR A 108 -28.13 -7.62 7.09
N ILE A 109 -29.06 -6.92 6.44
CA ILE A 109 -29.89 -5.90 7.04
C ILE A 109 -31.31 -6.43 7.07
N GLY A 110 -31.90 -6.47 8.26
CA GLY A 110 -33.28 -6.89 8.46
C GLY A 110 -33.97 -6.06 9.52
N THR A 111 -35.26 -6.26 9.68
CA THR A 111 -35.97 -5.75 10.84
C THR A 111 -35.59 -6.57 12.08
N ALA A 112 -35.57 -5.93 13.24
CA ALA A 112 -35.50 -6.65 14.50
C ALA A 112 -36.70 -7.60 14.64
N LYS A 113 -36.54 -8.66 15.44
CA LYS A 113 -37.62 -9.64 15.68
C LYS A 113 -38.87 -8.99 16.28
N ASN A 114 -38.65 -8.01 17.16
CA ASN A 114 -39.68 -7.16 17.72
C ASN A 114 -39.38 -5.74 17.28
N VAL A 115 -40.35 -5.06 16.70
CA VAL A 115 -40.24 -3.68 16.25
C VAL A 115 -41.22 -2.81 17.02
N SER A 116 -40.83 -1.59 17.32
CA SER A 116 -41.65 -0.59 17.99
C SER A 116 -41.82 0.62 17.09
N PHE A 117 -43.07 0.98 16.82
CA PHE A 117 -43.42 2.17 16.06
C PHE A 117 -44.34 3.03 16.91
N ASP A 118 -44.15 4.35 16.86
CA ASP A 118 -45.10 5.27 17.48
C ASP A 118 -46.41 5.33 16.69
N LYS A 119 -46.32 5.19 15.37
CA LYS A 119 -47.46 5.22 14.44
C LYS A 119 -47.22 4.31 13.24
N VAL A 120 -48.24 3.55 12.87
CA VAL A 120 -48.28 2.74 11.65
C VAL A 120 -49.51 3.15 10.84
N THR A 121 -49.36 3.33 9.53
CA THR A 121 -50.45 3.66 8.63
C THR A 121 -50.49 2.65 7.49
N VAL A 122 -51.65 2.03 7.28
CA VAL A 122 -51.87 1.02 6.24
C VAL A 122 -53.13 1.39 5.46
N GLY A 123 -52.95 2.04 4.31
CA GLY A 123 -54.07 2.64 3.60
C GLY A 123 -54.77 3.69 4.47
N GLY A 124 -56.05 3.48 4.76
CA GLY A 124 -56.85 4.35 5.63
C GLY A 124 -56.79 4.02 7.13
N VAL A 125 -56.17 2.90 7.53
CA VAL A 125 -56.09 2.49 8.94
C VAL A 125 -54.84 3.08 9.59
N VAL A 126 -54.99 3.65 10.78
CA VAL A 126 -53.90 4.19 11.60
C VAL A 126 -53.88 3.47 12.94
N ILE A 127 -52.69 2.99 13.33
CA ILE A 127 -52.40 2.54 14.70
C ILE A 127 -51.44 3.57 15.30
N ASP A 128 -51.83 4.24 16.37
CA ASP A 128 -51.05 5.27 17.05
C ASP A 128 -50.89 4.92 18.53
N LYS A 129 -49.68 5.08 19.09
CA LYS A 129 -49.41 4.68 20.48
C LYS A 129 -50.29 5.42 21.51
N ASN A 130 -50.83 6.59 21.16
CA ASN A 130 -51.61 7.44 22.05
C ASN A 130 -53.11 7.32 21.79
N ASN A 131 -53.52 7.11 20.53
CA ASN A 131 -54.93 7.10 20.14
C ASN A 131 -55.50 5.69 19.86
N GLY A 132 -54.68 4.65 19.86
CA GLY A 132 -55.12 3.29 19.58
C GLY A 132 -55.31 3.04 18.08
N ILE A 133 -56.40 2.38 17.70
CA ILE A 133 -56.71 2.06 16.31
C ILE A 133 -57.78 3.03 15.81
N ASP A 134 -57.49 3.71 14.70
CA ASP A 134 -58.44 4.49 13.90
C ASP A 134 -58.62 3.79 12.55
N ALA A 135 -59.86 3.41 12.21
CA ALA A 135 -60.20 2.65 11.02
C ALA A 135 -61.33 3.30 10.19
N GLY A 136 -61.61 4.59 10.41
CA GLY A 136 -62.70 5.34 9.78
C GLY A 136 -63.83 5.71 10.72
#